data_AF-A0A7S2XA86-F1
#
_entry.id   AF-A0A7S2XA86-F1
#
_cell.length_a   1.000
_cell.length_b   1.000
_cell.length_c   1.000
_cell.angle_alpha   90.00
_cell.angle_beta   90.00
_cell.angle_gamma   90.00
#
_symmetry.space_group_name_H-M   'P 1'
#
loop_
_entity.id
_entity.type
_entity.pdbx_description
1 polymer ?
#
loop_
_entity_poly.entity_id
_entity_poly.type
_entity_poly.pdbx_seq_one_letter_code
_entity_poly.pdbx_strand_id
1 'polypeptide(L)'
;PRLLSLVNATHTLVERWRFEQSPYWTFTAFDVRDLEISHCSIDNRINSDDGHDIWNLDAFNTDGFDVAGKDIYIHDCSVWNQDDCFTIQPLDSTGHNAQCTENVLVENVHASGLGLTVGAIHPTPGHNCIRNVTFRHARMHHT
;
A
#
# COMPACT_ATOMS: atom_id res chain seq x y z
N PRO A 1 10.30 10.74 -5.68
CA PRO A 1 9.16 11.50 -5.08
C PRO A 1 7.93 10.59 -5.08
N ARG A 2 7.03 10.73 -4.11
CA ARG A 2 5.78 9.96 -4.09
C ARG A 2 4.81 10.51 -5.13
N LEU A 3 4.07 9.66 -5.83
CA LEU A 3 3.14 10.12 -6.86
C LEU A 3 1.86 10.71 -6.23
N LEU A 4 1.33 10.07 -5.20
CA LEU A 4 0.21 10.59 -4.41
C LEU A 4 0.48 10.41 -2.90
N SER A 5 0.13 11.43 -2.12
CA SER A 5 0.18 11.37 -0.67
C SER A 5 -1.09 11.94 -0.05
N LEU A 6 -1.73 11.15 0.79
CA LEU A 6 -2.82 11.55 1.68
C LEU A 6 -2.28 11.55 3.11
N VAL A 7 -2.32 12.70 3.77
CA VAL A 7 -1.79 12.85 5.14
C VAL A 7 -2.86 13.45 6.01
N ASN A 8 -3.12 12.83 7.16
CA ASN A 8 -4.11 13.27 8.14
C ASN A 8 -5.53 13.41 7.56
N ALA A 9 -5.84 12.66 6.50
CA ALA A 9 -7.15 12.70 5.83
C ALA A 9 -8.18 11.83 6.56
N THR A 10 -9.46 12.23 6.48
CA THR A 10 -10.58 11.41 6.98
C THR A 10 -11.68 11.32 5.94
N HIS A 11 -12.48 10.25 5.96
CA HIS A 11 -13.65 10.06 5.08
C HIS A 11 -13.29 10.23 3.60
N THR A 12 -12.33 9.44 3.13
CA THR A 12 -11.76 9.60 1.79
C THR A 12 -12.04 8.36 0.94
N LEU A 13 -12.50 8.59 -0.29
CA LEU A 13 -12.63 7.57 -1.33
C LEU A 13 -11.64 7.85 -2.45
N VAL A 14 -10.81 6.86 -2.79
CA VAL A 14 -9.95 6.87 -3.97
C VAL A 14 -10.41 5.74 -4.89
N GLU A 15 -11.03 6.08 -6.02
CA GLU A 15 -11.70 5.07 -6.84
C GLU A 15 -11.46 5.28 -8.33
N ARG A 16 -11.15 4.18 -9.05
CA ARG A 16 -10.94 4.13 -10.52
C ARG A 16 -9.72 4.93 -11.01
N TRP A 17 -8.63 4.92 -10.24
CA TRP A 17 -7.38 5.57 -10.63
C TRP A 17 -6.39 4.56 -11.18
N ARG A 18 -5.66 4.96 -12.23
CA ARG A 18 -4.54 4.22 -12.79
C ARG A 18 -3.28 5.04 -12.62
N PHE A 19 -2.35 4.55 -11.82
CA PHE A 19 -1.03 5.12 -11.61
C PHE A 19 -0.03 4.37 -12.48
N GLU A 20 0.81 5.10 -13.20
CA GLU A 20 1.79 4.52 -14.12
C GLU A 20 3.16 5.12 -13.87
N GLN A 21 4.19 4.29 -13.95
CA GLN A 21 5.59 4.72 -14.01
C GLN A 21 5.99 5.65 -12.87
N SER A 22 5.59 5.30 -11.64
CA SER A 22 6.03 6.03 -10.46
C SER A 22 7.56 5.90 -10.32
N PRO A 23 8.28 7.02 -10.08
CA PRO A 23 9.73 6.99 -9.94
C PRO A 23 10.20 6.44 -8.57
N TYR A 24 9.27 6.19 -7.64
CA TYR A 24 9.49 5.68 -6.27
C TYR A 24 8.14 5.18 -5.71
N TRP A 25 7.92 5.19 -4.39
CA TRP A 25 6.63 4.84 -3.77
C TRP A 25 5.46 5.54 -4.44
N THR A 26 4.44 4.78 -4.82
CA THR A 26 3.36 5.25 -5.69
C THR A 26 2.30 5.99 -4.87
N PHE A 27 1.68 5.29 -3.93
CA PHE A 27 0.58 5.81 -3.13
C PHE A 27 0.91 5.68 -1.65
N THR A 28 0.86 6.79 -0.93
CA THR A 28 1.00 6.80 0.53
C THR A 28 -0.22 7.44 1.18
N ALA A 29 -0.87 6.72 2.09
CA ALA A 29 -1.86 7.26 3.00
C ALA A 29 -1.35 7.10 4.44
N PHE A 30 -1.01 8.21 5.08
CA PHE A 30 -0.45 8.21 6.42
C PHE A 30 -1.36 8.94 7.42
N ASP A 31 -1.59 8.29 8.55
CA ASP A 31 -2.48 8.76 9.62
C ASP A 31 -3.87 9.11 9.11
N VAL A 32 -4.45 8.20 8.33
CA VAL A 32 -5.79 8.36 7.74
C VAL A 32 -6.86 7.67 8.57
N ARG A 33 -8.13 8.07 8.37
CA ARG A 33 -9.28 7.40 8.96
C ARG A 33 -10.45 7.28 7.98
N ASP A 34 -11.17 6.17 7.99
CA ASP A 34 -12.32 5.96 7.11
C ASP A 34 -11.91 6.13 5.63
N LEU A 35 -10.90 5.35 5.21
CA LEU A 35 -10.33 5.37 3.85
C LEU A 35 -10.82 4.15 3.06
N GLU A 36 -11.38 4.40 1.88
CA GLU A 36 -11.67 3.38 0.88
C GLU A 36 -10.82 3.60 -0.38
N ILE A 37 -10.14 2.55 -0.84
CA ILE A 37 -9.42 2.50 -2.12
C ILE A 37 -10.04 1.37 -2.95
N SER A 38 -10.68 1.71 -4.06
CA SER A 38 -11.40 0.72 -4.86
C SER A 38 -11.14 0.84 -6.36
N HIS A 39 -11.12 -0.29 -7.06
CA HIS A 39 -10.98 -0.33 -8.53
C HIS A 39 -9.74 0.44 -9.06
N CYS A 40 -8.65 0.47 -8.30
CA CYS A 40 -7.42 1.18 -8.66
C CYS A 40 -6.35 0.24 -9.19
N SER A 41 -5.45 0.76 -10.03
CA SER A 41 -4.32 -0.01 -10.55
C SER A 41 -3.01 0.76 -10.50
N ILE A 42 -1.93 0.07 -10.16
CA ILE A 42 -0.55 0.57 -10.23
C ILE A 42 0.22 -0.28 -11.23
N ASP A 43 0.85 0.36 -12.21
CA ASP A 43 1.72 -0.28 -13.21
C ASP A 43 3.06 0.43 -13.30
N ASN A 44 4.06 -0.14 -12.63
CA ASN A 44 5.44 0.36 -12.60
C ASN A 44 6.38 -0.54 -13.42
N ARG A 45 5.88 -1.26 -14.42
CA ARG A 45 6.72 -2.01 -15.36
C ARG A 45 7.68 -1.10 -16.11
N ILE A 46 8.94 -1.53 -16.21
CA ILE A 46 9.95 -0.88 -17.06
C ILE A 46 9.81 -1.33 -18.52
N ASN A 47 9.37 -2.57 -18.73
CA ASN A 47 9.24 -3.20 -20.03
C ASN A 47 8.00 -4.11 -20.07
N SER A 48 7.76 -4.77 -21.20
CA SER A 48 6.60 -5.66 -21.37
C SER A 48 6.82 -7.08 -20.83
N ASP A 49 7.91 -7.34 -20.10
CA ASP A 49 8.18 -8.67 -19.54
C ASP A 49 7.23 -8.98 -18.37
N ASP A 50 6.84 -10.25 -18.25
CA ASP A 50 5.96 -10.76 -17.19
C ASP A 50 6.79 -11.31 -16.02
N GLY A 51 7.93 -10.69 -15.72
CA GLY A 51 8.89 -11.13 -14.72
C GLY A 51 9.42 -10.00 -13.83
N HIS A 52 10.27 -10.38 -12.86
CA HIS A 52 11.03 -9.48 -11.99
C HIS A 52 12.51 -9.86 -12.04
N ASP A 53 13.12 -9.70 -13.21
CA ASP A 53 14.54 -9.98 -13.38
C ASP A 53 15.43 -8.83 -12.84
N ILE A 54 16.75 -9.02 -12.95
CA ILE A 54 17.71 -8.02 -12.47
C ILE A 54 17.63 -6.67 -13.21
N TRP A 55 17.06 -6.64 -14.43
CA TRP A 55 16.88 -5.41 -15.20
C TRP A 55 15.61 -4.68 -14.77
N ASN A 56 14.59 -5.42 -14.33
CA ASN A 56 13.39 -4.82 -13.75
C ASN A 56 13.68 -4.09 -12.42
N LEU A 57 14.77 -4.43 -11.71
CA LEU A 57 15.16 -3.76 -10.46
C LEU A 57 15.52 -2.28 -10.62
N ASP A 58 15.67 -1.75 -11.84
CA ASP A 58 15.82 -0.31 -12.07
C ASP A 58 14.60 0.49 -11.56
N ALA A 59 13.44 -0.14 -11.35
CA ALA A 59 12.22 0.39 -10.76
C ALA A 59 12.16 0.10 -9.25
N PHE A 60 13.29 0.30 -8.57
CA PHE A 60 13.46 0.03 -7.15
C PHE A 60 12.55 0.89 -6.26
N ASN A 61 12.06 0.33 -5.14
CA ASN A 61 11.17 1.02 -4.18
C ASN A 61 9.98 1.69 -4.85
N THR A 62 9.30 0.95 -5.73
CA THR A 62 8.09 1.39 -6.41
C THR A 62 6.84 0.88 -5.71
N ASP A 63 6.85 0.89 -4.37
CA ASP A 63 5.79 0.42 -3.48
C ASP A 63 4.41 0.87 -3.98
N GLY A 64 3.44 -0.03 -3.86
CA GLY A 64 2.11 0.15 -4.40
C GLY A 64 1.27 1.06 -3.51
N PHE A 65 0.43 0.45 -2.68
CA PHE A 65 -0.41 1.14 -1.71
C PHE A 65 0.16 0.99 -0.30
N ASP A 66 0.83 2.04 0.18
CA ASP A 66 1.30 2.14 1.57
C ASP A 66 0.25 2.85 2.41
N VAL A 67 -0.30 2.17 3.42
CA VAL A 67 -1.36 2.73 4.26
C VAL A 67 -1.07 2.56 5.75
N ALA A 68 -1.28 3.63 6.50
CA ALA A 68 -1.21 3.69 7.96
C ALA A 68 -2.39 4.50 8.49
N GLY A 69 -3.16 3.95 9.42
CA GLY A 69 -4.42 4.58 9.84
C GLY A 69 -5.45 3.61 10.38
N LYS A 70 -6.69 4.07 10.48
CA LYS A 70 -7.78 3.30 11.07
C LYS A 70 -8.98 3.21 10.14
N ASP A 71 -9.65 2.06 10.13
CA ASP A 71 -10.86 1.84 9.33
C ASP A 71 -10.54 2.03 7.83
N ILE A 72 -9.69 1.14 7.31
CA ILE A 72 -9.17 1.19 5.93
C ILE A 72 -9.66 -0.01 5.14
N TYR A 73 -10.21 0.24 3.95
CA TYR A 73 -10.70 -0.79 3.05
C TYR A 73 -10.08 -0.63 1.65
N ILE A 74 -9.35 -1.65 1.20
CA ILE A 74 -8.74 -1.70 -0.13
C ILE A 74 -9.33 -2.88 -0.88
N HIS A 75 -9.96 -2.66 -2.03
CA HIS A 75 -10.54 -3.77 -2.78
C HIS A 75 -10.60 -3.59 -4.29
N ASP A 76 -10.63 -4.73 -4.99
CA ASP A 76 -10.73 -4.77 -6.46
C ASP A 76 -9.57 -3.99 -7.14
N CYS A 77 -8.39 -4.07 -6.55
CA CYS A 77 -7.19 -3.35 -6.96
C CYS A 77 -6.11 -4.27 -7.52
N SER A 78 -5.25 -3.73 -8.40
CA SER A 78 -4.11 -4.46 -8.94
C SER A 78 -2.82 -3.67 -8.85
N VAL A 79 -1.73 -4.31 -8.46
CA VAL A 79 -0.39 -3.70 -8.43
C VAL A 79 0.59 -4.57 -9.18
N TRP A 80 1.36 -3.93 -10.06
CA TRP A 80 2.59 -4.46 -10.62
C TRP A 80 3.74 -3.50 -10.36
N ASN A 81 4.72 -3.93 -9.59
CA ASN A 81 5.89 -3.14 -9.21
C ASN A 81 7.06 -4.06 -8.80
N GLN A 82 8.16 -3.50 -8.30
CA GLN A 82 9.35 -4.26 -7.88
C GLN A 82 9.57 -4.23 -6.36
N ASP A 83 8.56 -3.81 -5.61
CA ASP A 83 8.60 -3.70 -4.16
C ASP A 83 7.24 -4.13 -3.57
N ASP A 84 6.95 -3.78 -2.32
CA ASP A 84 5.70 -4.14 -1.65
C ASP A 84 4.47 -3.65 -2.43
N CYS A 85 3.46 -4.51 -2.61
CA CYS A 85 2.29 -4.17 -3.41
C CYS A 85 1.20 -3.49 -2.58
N PHE A 86 0.87 -4.09 -1.43
CA PHE A 86 -0.12 -3.58 -0.49
C PHE A 86 0.46 -3.66 0.91
N THR A 87 0.92 -2.51 1.42
CA THR A 87 1.70 -2.41 2.65
C THR A 87 0.86 -1.80 3.75
N ILE A 88 0.72 -2.52 4.86
CA ILE A 88 0.13 -1.97 6.08
C ILE A 88 1.26 -1.47 6.98
N GLN A 89 1.42 -0.16 7.06
CA GLN A 89 2.46 0.51 7.84
C GLN A 89 1.98 0.82 9.26
N PRO A 90 2.88 0.84 10.26
CA PRO A 90 2.50 1.11 11.64
C PRO A 90 2.17 2.59 11.87
N LEU A 91 1.30 2.84 12.85
CA LEU A 91 1.21 4.11 13.56
C LEU A 91 1.59 3.87 15.02
N ASP A 92 1.86 4.96 15.73
CA ASP A 92 2.09 4.92 17.16
C ASP A 92 1.21 5.96 17.88
N SER A 93 1.35 6.04 19.21
CA SER A 93 0.53 6.93 20.04
C SER A 93 0.63 8.42 19.73
N THR A 94 1.52 8.84 18.83
CA THR A 94 1.66 10.22 18.37
C THR A 94 0.76 10.59 17.18
N GLY A 95 0.07 9.63 16.56
CA GLY A 95 -0.83 9.90 15.45
C GLY A 95 -2.02 10.80 15.83
N HIS A 96 -2.43 11.64 14.90
CA HIS A 96 -3.51 12.61 15.01
C HIS A 96 -4.89 11.97 14.83
N ASN A 97 -5.07 11.12 13.82
CA ASN A 97 -6.36 10.50 13.53
C ASN A 97 -6.49 9.10 14.15
N ALA A 98 -5.37 8.38 14.30
CA ALA A 98 -5.31 7.09 14.97
C ALA A 98 -3.99 6.89 15.71
N GLN A 99 -4.01 6.09 16.79
CA GLN A 99 -2.82 5.79 17.62
C GLN A 99 -2.19 4.42 17.33
N CYS A 100 -2.76 3.71 16.37
CA CYS A 100 -2.37 2.38 15.91
C CYS A 100 -2.96 2.20 14.52
N THR A 101 -2.26 1.50 13.63
CA THR A 101 -2.88 1.09 12.37
C THR A 101 -3.83 -0.07 12.67
N GLU A 102 -5.13 0.12 12.48
CA GLU A 102 -6.11 -0.89 12.88
C GLU A 102 -7.37 -0.96 12.01
N ASN A 103 -8.00 -2.14 12.03
CA ASN A 103 -9.21 -2.40 11.25
C ASN A 103 -8.98 -2.15 9.76
N VAL A 104 -8.05 -2.92 9.20
CA VAL A 104 -7.68 -2.85 7.78
C VAL A 104 -8.13 -4.10 7.06
N LEU A 105 -8.86 -3.94 5.96
CA LEU A 105 -9.27 -5.03 5.08
C LEU A 105 -8.73 -4.78 3.68
N VAL A 106 -7.98 -5.75 3.16
CA VAL A 106 -7.51 -5.79 1.78
C VAL A 106 -8.09 -7.04 1.12
N GLU A 107 -8.92 -6.87 0.09
CA GLU A 107 -9.55 -8.01 -0.58
C GLU A 107 -9.73 -7.89 -2.09
N ASN A 108 -9.85 -9.04 -2.77
CA ASN A 108 -10.03 -9.10 -4.23
C ASN A 108 -8.90 -8.37 -4.98
N VAL A 109 -7.65 -8.61 -4.56
CA VAL A 109 -6.48 -7.90 -5.08
C VAL A 109 -5.55 -8.78 -5.91
N HIS A 110 -4.88 -8.15 -6.87
CA HIS A 110 -3.81 -8.76 -7.65
C HIS A 110 -2.48 -8.05 -7.32
N ALA A 111 -1.47 -8.82 -6.97
CA ALA A 111 -0.14 -8.32 -6.61
C ALA A 111 0.93 -9.01 -7.45
N SER A 112 1.93 -8.24 -7.90
CA SER A 112 3.15 -8.70 -8.57
C SER A 112 4.26 -7.71 -8.22
N GLY A 113 5.33 -8.19 -7.59
CA GLY A 113 6.23 -7.43 -6.73
C GLY A 113 6.43 -8.21 -5.43
N LEU A 114 6.77 -7.58 -4.31
CA LEU A 114 7.01 -8.28 -3.04
C LEU A 114 5.73 -8.70 -2.29
N GLY A 115 4.55 -8.34 -2.82
CA GLY A 115 3.26 -8.89 -2.39
C GLY A 115 2.55 -8.10 -1.30
N LEU A 116 1.86 -8.81 -0.41
CA LEU A 116 1.06 -8.23 0.66
C LEU A 116 1.90 -8.18 1.94
N THR A 117 2.16 -6.99 2.45
CA THR A 117 3.13 -6.81 3.54
C THR A 117 2.56 -6.06 4.73
N VAL A 118 3.13 -6.37 5.90
CA VAL A 118 2.83 -5.70 7.16
C VAL A 118 4.15 -5.20 7.73
N GLY A 119 4.30 -3.88 7.79
CA GLY A 119 5.50 -3.22 8.29
C GLY A 119 6.15 -2.27 7.29
N ALA A 120 7.46 -2.03 7.38
CA ALA A 120 8.34 -2.51 8.45
C ALA A 120 7.93 -1.93 9.82
N ILE A 121 7.92 -2.76 10.87
CA ILE A 121 7.57 -2.34 12.22
C ILE A 121 8.85 -2.11 13.02
N HIS A 122 9.25 -0.85 13.14
CA HIS A 122 10.39 -0.45 13.97
C HIS A 122 9.94 -0.07 15.38
N PRO A 123 10.77 -0.24 16.43
CA PRO A 123 10.45 0.26 17.76
C PRO A 123 10.41 1.80 17.75
N THR A 124 9.38 2.38 18.36
CA THR A 124 9.26 3.83 18.62
C THR A 124 8.93 4.08 20.09
N PRO A 125 9.26 5.27 20.65
CA PRO A 125 8.82 5.66 21.98
C PRO A 125 7.29 5.66 22.14
N GLY A 126 6.57 5.96 21.05
CA GLY A 126 5.12 5.95 21.01
C GLY A 126 4.48 4.57 20.90
N HIS A 127 5.29 3.49 20.80
CA HIS A 127 4.87 2.11 20.57
C HIS A 127 4.13 1.90 19.24
N ASN A 128 4.90 1.70 18.17
CA ASN A 128 4.38 1.28 16.87
C ASN A 128 3.43 0.09 16.99
N CYS A 129 2.27 0.21 16.35
CA CYS A 129 1.15 -0.69 16.50
C CYS A 129 0.47 -0.94 15.15
N ILE A 130 0.25 -2.23 14.87
CA ILE A 130 -0.62 -2.73 13.81
C ILE A 130 -1.48 -3.84 14.43
N ARG A 131 -2.81 -3.77 14.26
CA ARG A 131 -3.71 -4.84 14.74
C ARG A 131 -4.97 -4.96 13.89
N ASN A 132 -5.59 -6.13 13.89
CA ASN A 132 -6.84 -6.37 13.15
C ASN A 132 -6.70 -6.02 11.65
N VAL A 133 -5.76 -6.70 10.99
CA VAL A 133 -5.54 -6.62 9.54
C VAL A 133 -6.00 -7.94 8.90
N THR A 134 -6.78 -7.84 7.84
CA THR A 134 -7.22 -9.00 7.05
C THR A 134 -6.82 -8.82 5.60
N PHE A 135 -6.06 -9.78 5.07
CA PHE A 135 -5.91 -10.00 3.63
C PHE A 135 -6.75 -11.20 3.22
N ARG A 136 -7.62 -11.08 2.22
CA ARG A 136 -8.39 -12.22 1.68
C ARG A 136 -8.59 -12.10 0.18
N HIS A 137 -8.84 -13.21 -0.50
CA HIS A 137 -9.06 -13.23 -1.97
C HIS A 137 -7.96 -12.50 -2.75
N ALA A 138 -6.69 -12.78 -2.42
CA ALA A 138 -5.54 -12.17 -3.07
C ALA A 138 -4.85 -13.15 -4.02
N ARG A 139 -4.46 -12.66 -5.20
CA ARG A 139 -3.60 -13.39 -6.15
C ARG A 139 -2.25 -12.70 -6.25
N MET A 140 -1.20 -13.40 -5.85
CA MET A 140 0.20 -12.96 -5.93
C MET A 140 0.88 -13.66 -7.12
N HIS A 141 0.96 -12.98 -8.25
CA HIS A 141 1.56 -13.49 -9.48
C HIS A 141 3.00 -13.00 -9.57
N HIS A 142 3.96 -13.92 -9.68
CA HIS A 142 5.39 -13.59 -9.69
C HIS A 142 5.81 -12.69 -8.51
N THR A 143 5.39 -13.06 -7.29
CA THR A 143 5.90 -12.50 -6.05
C THR A 143 6.99 -13.39 -5.47
#